data_AF-A0A3S4FTV3-F1
#
_entry.id   AF-A0A3S4FTV3-F1
#
_cell.length_a   1.000
_cell.length_b   1.000
_cell.length_c   1.000
_cell.angle_alpha   90.00
_cell.angle_beta   90.00
_cell.angle_gamma   90.00
#
_symmetry.space_group_name_H-M   'P 1'
#
loop_
_entity.id
_entity.type
_entity.pdbx_description
1 polymer ?
#
loop_
_entity_poly.entity_id
_entity_poly.type
_entity_poly.pdbx_seq_one_letter_code
_entity_poly.pdbx_strand_id
1 'polypeptide(L)'
;MSATGTVLRKSGTLVVTKIAVAWLVAAVASRLLPENGVEIGFFAGLSTLALVAAMDMTNGGLYASIMQQYGSKEEAGAFVLMSLESGPLMTMIILGTAGIASFEPQVFVGAVLPFLVGFALGNLDPELREFFGKAVQALIPFFAFALGNTIDLSVIAQTGLLGVLLGVSVIIITGIPLIIADKLIGGGDGTAGVAASSSAGAAVATPVLIAEMVPQFKAVAPAATALVATSVIVTSVLVPIITAMWSRRVKARAAMREQMAMVK
;
A
#
# COMPACT_ATOMS: atom_id res chain seq x y z
N MET A 1 2.28 -6.05 26.99
CA MET A 1 1.73 -6.75 25.80
C MET A 1 2.85 -7.62 25.23
N SER A 2 2.57 -8.85 24.81
CA SER A 2 3.57 -9.66 24.10
C SER A 2 4.03 -8.92 22.83
N ALA A 3 5.26 -9.18 22.36
CA ALA A 3 5.79 -8.58 21.13
C ALA A 3 4.80 -8.70 19.94
N THR A 4 4.08 -9.82 19.86
CA THR A 4 3.01 -10.09 18.89
C THR A 4 1.85 -9.10 18.96
N GLY A 5 1.38 -8.74 20.16
CA GLY A 5 0.26 -7.81 20.34
C GLY A 5 0.62 -6.38 19.91
N THR A 6 1.87 -5.97 20.13
CA THR A 6 2.36 -4.66 19.70
C THR A 6 2.48 -4.57 18.18
N VAL A 7 3.02 -5.62 17.54
CA VAL A 7 3.09 -5.70 16.05
C VAL A 7 1.69 -5.67 15.46
N LEU A 8 0.76 -6.50 15.94
CA LEU A 8 -0.61 -6.53 15.42
C LEU A 8 -1.30 -5.18 15.56
N ARG A 9 -1.13 -4.48 16.69
CA ARG A 9 -1.69 -3.14 16.88
C ARG A 9 -1.10 -2.15 15.88
N LYS A 10 0.23 -2.06 15.77
CA LYS A 10 0.90 -1.09 14.90
C LYS A 10 0.61 -1.35 13.43
N SER A 11 0.90 -2.56 12.96
CA SER A 11 0.77 -2.93 11.55
C SER A 11 -0.70 -3.02 11.14
N GLY A 12 -1.54 -3.64 11.96
CA GLY A 12 -2.97 -3.77 11.69
C GLY A 12 -3.67 -2.42 11.61
N THR A 13 -3.26 -1.45 12.44
CA THR A 13 -3.74 -0.07 12.35
C THR A 13 -3.47 0.53 10.97
N LEU A 14 -2.25 0.40 10.46
CA LEU A 14 -1.88 0.94 9.15
C LEU A 14 -2.68 0.26 8.03
N VAL A 15 -2.76 -1.06 8.05
CA VAL A 15 -3.48 -1.85 7.04
C VAL A 15 -4.96 -1.49 6.98
N VAL A 16 -5.63 -1.53 8.14
CA VAL A 16 -7.06 -1.19 8.23
C VAL A 16 -7.31 0.25 7.83
N THR A 17 -6.44 1.19 8.25
CA THR A 17 -6.58 2.60 7.89
C THR A 17 -6.49 2.79 6.39
N LYS A 18 -5.53 2.14 5.73
CA LYS A 18 -5.33 2.29 4.29
C LYS A 18 -6.50 1.72 3.48
N ILE A 19 -6.94 0.51 3.82
CA ILE A 19 -8.10 -0.14 3.19
C ILE A 19 -9.36 0.71 3.40
N ALA A 20 -9.59 1.24 4.60
CA ALA A 20 -10.74 2.09 4.88
C ALA A 20 -10.72 3.40 4.08
N VAL A 21 -9.55 4.02 3.92
CA VAL A 21 -9.38 5.22 3.09
C VAL A 21 -9.63 4.89 1.61
N ALA A 22 -9.05 3.81 1.09
CA ALA A 22 -9.27 3.38 -0.29
C ALA A 22 -10.74 3.04 -0.55
N TRP A 23 -11.42 2.41 0.41
CA TRP A 23 -12.86 2.17 0.36
C TRP A 23 -13.67 3.47 0.32
N LEU A 24 -13.32 4.45 1.17
CA LEU A 24 -13.99 5.75 1.16
C LEU A 24 -13.79 6.46 -0.18
N VAL A 25 -12.58 6.40 -0.74
CA VAL A 25 -12.29 6.92 -2.08
C VAL A 25 -13.15 6.21 -3.12
N ALA A 26 -13.30 4.88 -3.05
CA ALA A 26 -14.17 4.14 -3.96
C ALA A 26 -15.64 4.57 -3.86
N ALA A 27 -16.16 4.71 -2.63
CA ALA A 27 -17.54 5.11 -2.36
C ALA A 27 -17.84 6.56 -2.82
N VAL A 28 -16.84 7.44 -2.83
CA VAL A 28 -16.96 8.80 -3.35
C VAL A 28 -16.79 8.80 -4.87
N ALA A 29 -15.74 8.16 -5.38
CA ALA A 29 -15.40 8.15 -6.80
C ALA A 29 -16.50 7.49 -7.66
N SER A 30 -17.12 6.41 -7.17
CA SER A 30 -18.26 5.76 -7.85
C SER A 30 -19.47 6.67 -8.06
N ARG A 31 -19.60 7.77 -7.32
CA ARG A 31 -20.67 8.76 -7.50
C ARG A 31 -20.27 9.94 -8.39
N LEU A 32 -18.98 10.15 -8.59
CA LEU A 32 -18.43 11.32 -9.29
C LEU A 32 -17.86 10.96 -10.66
N LEU A 33 -17.31 9.76 -10.82
CA LEU A 33 -16.73 9.28 -12.06
C LEU A 33 -17.75 8.45 -12.84
N PRO A 34 -17.70 8.50 -14.19
CA PRO A 34 -18.49 7.59 -15.01
C PRO A 34 -18.11 6.14 -14.74
N GLU A 35 -19.06 5.21 -14.93
CA GLU A 35 -18.85 3.77 -14.72
C GLU A 35 -17.69 3.22 -15.58
N ASN A 36 -17.59 3.69 -16.83
CA ASN A 36 -16.51 3.35 -17.76
C ASN A 36 -15.26 4.24 -17.59
N GLY A 37 -15.14 4.95 -16.46
CA GLY A 37 -14.08 5.94 -16.26
C GLY A 37 -14.24 7.17 -17.15
N VAL A 38 -13.30 8.09 -17.01
CA VAL A 38 -13.26 9.30 -17.84
C VAL A 38 -12.62 8.95 -19.18
N GLU A 39 -13.33 9.19 -20.28
CA GLU A 39 -12.85 8.84 -21.62
C GLU A 39 -12.13 9.99 -22.33
N ILE A 40 -12.47 11.24 -21.99
CA ILE A 40 -11.98 12.44 -22.69
C ILE A 40 -11.44 13.51 -21.74
N GLY A 41 -10.53 14.33 -22.26
CA GLY A 41 -9.96 15.47 -21.54
C GLY A 41 -8.80 15.10 -20.62
N PHE A 42 -8.44 16.03 -19.74
CA PHE A 42 -7.25 15.89 -18.89
C PHE A 42 -7.29 14.66 -17.96
N PHE A 43 -8.48 14.26 -17.50
CA PHE A 43 -8.67 13.12 -16.61
C PHE A 43 -8.87 11.79 -17.36
N ALA A 44 -8.69 11.75 -18.68
CA ALA A 44 -8.90 10.54 -19.47
C ALA A 44 -8.08 9.35 -18.93
N GLY A 45 -8.74 8.21 -18.77
CA GLY A 45 -8.18 6.99 -18.16
C GLY A 45 -8.40 6.89 -16.65
N LEU A 46 -8.76 7.98 -15.97
CA LEU A 46 -9.09 7.93 -14.54
C LEU A 46 -10.40 7.18 -14.33
N SER A 47 -10.37 6.16 -13.46
CA SER A 47 -11.52 5.33 -13.12
C SER A 47 -11.50 4.99 -11.64
N THR A 48 -12.63 4.55 -11.10
CA THR A 48 -12.69 4.06 -9.72
C THR A 48 -11.76 2.86 -9.53
N LEU A 49 -11.60 2.00 -10.54
CA LEU A 49 -10.65 0.90 -10.51
C LEU A 49 -9.19 1.39 -10.37
N ALA A 50 -8.80 2.41 -11.14
CA ALA A 50 -7.46 3.00 -11.07
C ALA A 50 -7.18 3.60 -9.69
N LEU A 51 -8.16 4.31 -9.12
CA LEU A 51 -8.04 4.93 -7.80
C LEU A 51 -7.90 3.89 -6.69
N VAL A 52 -8.75 2.87 -6.69
CA VAL A 52 -8.71 1.81 -5.67
C VAL A 52 -7.39 1.06 -5.75
N ALA A 53 -7.03 0.53 -6.94
CA ALA A 53 -5.81 -0.24 -7.12
C ALA A 53 -4.54 0.57 -6.77
N ALA A 54 -4.55 1.89 -7.00
CA ALA A 54 -3.43 2.74 -6.62
C ALA A 54 -3.31 2.95 -5.10
N MET A 55 -4.42 2.88 -4.35
CA MET A 55 -4.49 3.32 -2.94
C MET A 55 -4.62 2.20 -1.91
N ASP A 56 -5.14 1.03 -2.26
CA ASP A 56 -5.46 -0.03 -1.30
C ASP A 56 -4.25 -0.89 -0.91
N MET A 57 -3.12 -0.76 -1.60
CA MET A 57 -1.93 -1.56 -1.38
C MET A 57 -0.72 -0.71 -0.99
N THR A 58 0.01 -1.15 0.03
CA THR A 58 1.32 -0.61 0.41
C THR A 58 2.45 -1.35 -0.29
N ASN A 59 3.44 -0.62 -0.81
CA ASN A 59 4.68 -1.25 -1.23
C ASN A 59 5.45 -1.74 0.00
N GLY A 60 5.19 -2.99 0.36
CA GLY A 60 5.68 -3.51 1.60
C GLY A 60 7.19 -3.78 1.60
N GLY A 61 7.79 -4.09 0.44
CA GLY A 61 9.25 -4.19 0.30
C GLY A 61 9.93 -2.84 0.52
N LEU A 62 9.38 -1.78 -0.08
CA LEU A 62 9.81 -0.41 0.15
C LEU A 62 9.65 -0.01 1.62
N TYR A 63 8.47 -0.25 2.20
CA TYR A 63 8.18 -0.01 3.61
C TYR A 63 9.19 -0.71 4.52
N ALA A 64 9.44 -2.01 4.32
CA ALA A 64 10.39 -2.78 5.12
C ALA A 64 11.80 -2.18 5.07
N SER A 65 12.27 -1.79 3.86
CA SER A 65 13.60 -1.20 3.69
C SER A 65 13.74 0.16 4.39
N ILE A 66 12.71 1.01 4.33
CA ILE A 66 12.67 2.32 4.99
C ILE A 66 12.62 2.14 6.51
N MET A 67 11.77 1.23 6.99
CA MET A 67 11.56 1.05 8.42
C MET A 67 12.73 0.36 9.12
N GLN A 68 13.58 -0.38 8.40
CA GLN A 68 14.87 -0.81 8.95
C GLN A 68 15.80 0.37 9.30
N GLN A 69 15.74 1.46 8.53
CA GLN A 69 16.59 2.63 8.73
C GLN A 69 15.98 3.63 9.72
N TYR A 70 14.67 3.85 9.63
CA TYR A 70 14.00 4.94 10.34
C TYR A 70 13.08 4.50 11.47
N GLY A 71 12.69 3.22 11.51
CA GLY A 71 11.73 2.66 12.46
C GLY A 71 12.31 1.71 13.48
N SER A 72 11.41 1.13 14.28
CA SER A 72 11.70 0.05 15.23
C SER A 72 11.69 -1.33 14.56
N LYS A 73 12.24 -2.35 15.23
CA LYS A 73 12.22 -3.74 14.74
C LYS A 73 10.79 -4.26 14.55
N GLU A 74 9.90 -3.91 15.46
CA GLU A 74 8.48 -4.27 15.41
C GLU A 74 7.79 -3.63 14.20
N GLU A 75 8.12 -2.37 13.89
CA GLU A 75 7.59 -1.67 12.74
C GLU A 75 8.17 -2.16 11.42
N ALA A 76 9.44 -2.57 11.37
CA ALA A 76 10.02 -3.20 10.18
C ALA A 76 9.38 -4.58 9.92
N GLY A 77 9.08 -5.34 10.97
CA GLY A 77 8.36 -6.62 10.89
C GLY A 77 6.88 -6.48 10.48
N ALA A 78 6.32 -5.27 10.54
CA ALA A 78 4.94 -4.97 10.15
C ALA A 78 4.62 -5.28 8.69
N PHE A 79 5.63 -5.33 7.82
CA PHE A 79 5.48 -5.66 6.41
C PHE A 79 4.71 -6.97 6.17
N VAL A 80 4.82 -7.95 7.07
CA VAL A 80 4.11 -9.23 6.96
C VAL A 80 2.60 -9.06 6.94
N LEU A 81 2.04 -8.07 7.65
CA LEU A 81 0.61 -7.80 7.58
C LEU A 81 0.24 -6.94 6.37
N MET A 82 1.15 -6.09 5.91
CA MET A 82 0.96 -5.31 4.67
C MET A 82 0.97 -6.19 3.41
N SER A 83 1.63 -7.35 3.44
CA SER A 83 1.55 -8.30 2.33
C SER A 83 0.15 -8.90 2.16
N LEU A 84 -0.73 -8.81 3.17
CA LEU A 84 -2.15 -9.16 3.03
C LEU A 84 -2.91 -8.20 2.10
N GLU A 85 -2.43 -6.97 1.97
CA GLU A 85 -2.95 -6.02 0.99
C GLU A 85 -2.52 -6.39 -0.43
N SER A 86 -1.53 -7.28 -0.59
CA SER A 86 -0.97 -7.62 -1.90
C SER A 86 -1.86 -8.57 -2.68
N GLY A 87 -2.13 -8.24 -3.94
CA GLY A 87 -3.02 -8.97 -4.85
C GLY A 87 -4.38 -8.30 -5.05
N PRO A 88 -5.27 -8.93 -5.84
CA PRO A 88 -6.58 -8.36 -6.15
C PRO A 88 -7.58 -8.43 -4.98
N LEU A 89 -7.28 -9.17 -3.92
CA LEU A 89 -8.22 -9.46 -2.83
C LEU A 89 -8.84 -8.20 -2.22
N MET A 90 -8.01 -7.23 -1.78
CA MET A 90 -8.52 -6.02 -1.13
C MET A 90 -9.27 -5.14 -2.12
N THR A 91 -8.83 -5.06 -3.37
CA THR A 91 -9.55 -4.37 -4.44
C THR A 91 -10.92 -4.98 -4.67
N MET A 92 -11.03 -6.32 -4.71
CA MET A 92 -12.30 -7.02 -4.84
C MET A 92 -13.24 -6.74 -3.66
N ILE A 93 -12.71 -6.78 -2.43
CA ILE A 93 -13.48 -6.46 -1.21
C ILE A 93 -13.98 -5.02 -1.28
N ILE A 94 -13.12 -4.08 -1.66
CA ILE A 94 -13.47 -2.65 -1.74
C ILE A 94 -14.54 -2.42 -2.81
N LEU A 95 -14.31 -2.88 -4.04
CA LEU A 95 -15.26 -2.72 -5.15
C LEU A 95 -16.59 -3.43 -4.87
N GLY A 96 -16.53 -4.62 -4.26
CA GLY A 96 -17.71 -5.39 -3.86
C GLY A 96 -18.55 -4.68 -2.81
N THR A 97 -17.93 -4.30 -1.70
CA THR A 97 -18.62 -3.67 -0.56
C THR A 97 -19.04 -2.22 -0.83
N ALA A 98 -18.36 -1.52 -1.74
CA ALA A 98 -18.78 -0.21 -2.23
C ALA A 98 -19.93 -0.26 -3.25
N GLY A 99 -20.37 -1.47 -3.65
CA GLY A 99 -21.47 -1.67 -4.60
C GLY A 99 -21.10 -1.41 -6.07
N ILE A 100 -19.82 -1.44 -6.40
CA ILE A 100 -19.30 -1.11 -7.74
C ILE A 100 -19.21 -2.36 -8.64
N ALA A 101 -18.95 -3.52 -8.03
CA ALA A 101 -18.83 -4.79 -8.75
C ALA A 101 -19.36 -5.94 -7.90
N SER A 102 -19.70 -7.05 -8.54
CA SER A 102 -20.01 -8.32 -7.86
C SER A 102 -19.01 -9.38 -8.29
N PHE A 103 -18.54 -10.16 -7.34
CA PHE A 103 -17.53 -11.19 -7.57
C PHE A 103 -18.04 -12.54 -7.08
N GLU A 104 -17.72 -13.60 -7.83
CA GLU A 104 -18.04 -14.96 -7.40
C GLU A 104 -17.24 -15.34 -6.15
N PRO A 105 -17.87 -15.94 -5.11
CA PRO A 105 -17.19 -16.31 -3.88
C PRO A 105 -15.93 -17.17 -4.08
N GLN A 106 -15.90 -18.00 -5.13
CA GLN A 106 -14.78 -18.88 -5.46
C GLN A 106 -13.50 -18.10 -5.80
N VAL A 107 -13.63 -16.93 -6.42
CA VAL A 107 -12.49 -16.07 -6.79
C VAL A 107 -11.79 -15.52 -5.53
N PHE A 108 -12.56 -15.20 -4.48
CA PHE A 108 -11.99 -14.80 -3.19
C PHE A 108 -11.20 -15.94 -2.53
N VAL A 109 -11.68 -17.18 -2.64
CA VAL A 109 -10.96 -18.36 -2.11
C VAL A 109 -9.60 -18.51 -2.79
N GLY A 110 -9.57 -18.37 -4.12
CA GLY A 110 -8.32 -18.40 -4.90
C GLY A 110 -7.33 -17.32 -4.47
N ALA A 111 -7.81 -16.11 -4.18
CA ALA A 111 -6.98 -15.00 -3.75
C ALA A 111 -6.41 -15.16 -2.32
N VAL A 112 -7.11 -15.86 -1.43
CA VAL A 112 -6.73 -16.06 0.00
C VAL A 112 -5.92 -17.35 0.21
N LEU A 113 -6.00 -18.30 -0.71
CA LEU A 113 -5.37 -19.63 -0.61
C LEU A 113 -3.87 -19.62 -0.27
N PRO A 114 -3.01 -18.83 -0.94
CA PRO A 114 -1.59 -18.80 -0.63
C PRO A 114 -1.30 -18.39 0.82
N PHE A 115 -2.08 -17.45 1.35
CA PHE A 115 -1.97 -17.01 2.74
C PHE A 115 -2.37 -18.14 3.70
N LEU A 116 -3.48 -18.84 3.44
CA LEU A 116 -3.94 -19.94 4.30
C LEU A 116 -2.95 -21.11 4.31
N VAL A 117 -2.37 -21.44 3.16
CA VAL A 117 -1.34 -22.48 3.05
C VAL A 117 -0.09 -22.08 3.85
N GLY A 118 0.39 -20.85 3.69
CA GLY A 118 1.53 -20.34 4.46
C GLY A 118 1.26 -20.33 5.98
N PHE A 119 0.06 -19.91 6.39
CA PHE A 119 -0.38 -19.93 7.78
C PHE A 119 -0.43 -21.35 8.35
N ALA A 120 -1.02 -22.29 7.61
CA ALA A 120 -1.11 -23.69 8.03
C ALA A 120 0.28 -24.31 8.18
N LEU A 121 1.13 -24.19 7.17
CA LEU A 121 2.50 -24.73 7.19
C LEU A 121 3.33 -24.15 8.35
N GLY A 122 3.27 -22.83 8.57
CA GLY A 122 4.01 -22.18 9.65
C GLY A 122 3.54 -22.52 11.07
N ASN A 123 2.32 -23.06 11.24
CA ASN A 123 1.83 -23.56 12.53
C ASN A 123 2.03 -25.07 12.69
N LEU A 124 2.05 -25.83 11.59
CA LEU A 124 2.25 -27.28 11.61
C LEU A 124 3.72 -27.68 11.76
N ASP A 125 4.64 -26.86 11.25
CA ASP A 125 6.07 -27.18 11.23
C ASP A 125 6.92 -25.97 11.68
N PRO A 126 7.50 -26.03 12.90
CA PRO A 126 8.39 -24.99 13.42
C PRO A 126 9.67 -24.78 12.58
N GLU A 127 10.21 -25.82 11.93
CA GLU A 127 11.40 -25.71 11.08
C GLU A 127 11.07 -24.96 9.80
N LEU A 128 9.91 -25.24 9.17
CA LEU A 128 9.43 -24.46 8.03
C LEU A 128 9.20 -22.99 8.41
N ARG A 129 8.61 -22.74 9.58
CA ARG A 129 8.42 -21.38 10.10
C ARG A 129 9.75 -20.64 10.25
N GLU A 130 10.76 -21.28 10.84
CA GLU A 130 12.09 -20.68 11.00
C GLU A 130 12.77 -20.45 9.65
N PHE A 131 12.72 -21.44 8.75
CA PHE A 131 13.29 -21.39 7.42
C PHE A 131 12.73 -20.22 6.60
N PHE A 132 11.40 -20.13 6.48
CA PHE A 132 10.74 -19.03 5.75
C PHE A 132 10.87 -17.68 6.47
N GLY A 133 10.92 -17.66 7.80
CA GLY A 133 11.15 -16.44 8.58
C GLY A 133 12.48 -15.77 8.27
N LYS A 134 13.56 -16.56 8.09
CA LYS A 134 14.89 -16.06 7.69
C LYS A 134 14.92 -15.55 6.25
N ALA A 135 14.11 -16.14 5.37
CA ALA A 135 14.03 -15.73 3.96
C ALA A 135 13.59 -14.27 3.78
N VAL A 136 12.75 -13.73 4.68
CA VAL A 136 12.26 -12.35 4.61
C VAL A 136 13.41 -11.34 4.57
N GLN A 137 14.44 -11.50 5.40
CA GLN A 137 15.59 -10.59 5.42
C GLN A 137 16.41 -10.68 4.14
N ALA A 138 16.61 -11.91 3.62
CA ALA A 138 17.31 -12.14 2.37
C ALA A 138 16.56 -11.54 1.17
N LEU A 139 15.22 -11.51 1.19
CA LEU A 139 14.38 -10.98 0.12
C LEU A 139 14.36 -9.45 0.04
N ILE A 140 14.70 -8.72 1.10
CA ILE A 140 14.61 -7.24 1.12
C ILE A 140 15.49 -6.57 0.05
N PRO A 141 16.77 -6.95 -0.12
CA PRO A 141 17.56 -6.50 -1.26
C PRO A 141 16.92 -6.84 -2.62
N PHE A 142 16.32 -8.02 -2.77
CA PHE A 142 15.64 -8.41 -4.02
C PHE A 142 14.36 -7.62 -4.26
N PHE A 143 13.60 -7.22 -3.23
CA PHE A 143 12.49 -6.29 -3.40
C PHE A 143 12.97 -4.95 -3.94
N ALA A 144 14.10 -4.43 -3.44
CA ALA A 144 14.70 -3.21 -3.96
C ALA A 144 15.19 -3.36 -5.41
N PHE A 145 15.85 -4.47 -5.75
CA PHE A 145 16.28 -4.76 -7.12
C PHE A 145 15.11 -4.95 -8.08
N ALA A 146 14.10 -5.72 -7.70
CA ALA A 146 12.90 -5.93 -8.50
C ALA A 146 12.15 -4.61 -8.73
N LEU A 147 12.05 -3.76 -7.70
CA LEU A 147 11.53 -2.40 -7.83
C LEU A 147 12.32 -1.60 -8.86
N GLY A 148 13.66 -1.59 -8.78
CA GLY A 148 14.50 -0.91 -9.77
C GLY A 148 14.31 -1.44 -11.20
N ASN A 149 14.19 -2.76 -11.36
CA ASN A 149 14.05 -3.40 -12.68
C ASN A 149 12.65 -3.25 -13.30
N THR A 150 11.64 -2.95 -12.50
CA THR A 150 10.25 -2.80 -12.96
C THR A 150 9.86 -1.35 -13.25
N ILE A 151 10.72 -0.38 -12.93
CA ILE A 151 10.48 1.02 -13.27
C ILE A 151 10.67 1.22 -14.77
N ASP A 152 9.55 1.42 -15.47
CA ASP A 152 9.52 1.90 -16.85
C ASP A 152 9.11 3.38 -16.87
N LEU A 153 10.09 4.27 -17.03
CA LEU A 153 9.85 5.71 -17.10
C LEU A 153 9.06 6.14 -18.34
N SER A 154 8.98 5.29 -19.37
CA SER A 154 8.17 5.59 -20.56
C SER A 154 6.68 5.67 -20.22
N VAL A 155 6.23 4.96 -19.18
CA VAL A 155 4.83 5.00 -18.71
C VAL A 155 4.48 6.37 -18.14
N ILE A 156 5.45 7.09 -17.54
CA ILE A 156 5.24 8.48 -17.09
C ILE A 156 4.97 9.38 -18.29
N ALA A 157 5.67 9.19 -19.40
CA ALA A 157 5.42 9.96 -20.62
C ALA A 157 4.04 9.64 -21.23
N GLN A 158 3.57 8.40 -21.10
CA GLN A 158 2.26 7.98 -21.60
C GLN A 158 1.09 8.54 -20.77
N THR A 159 1.18 8.47 -19.43
CA THR A 159 0.13 8.97 -18.54
C THR A 159 0.24 10.47 -18.26
N GLY A 160 1.42 11.05 -18.51
CA GLY A 160 1.72 12.45 -18.33
C GLY A 160 1.48 12.94 -16.90
N LEU A 161 0.98 14.18 -16.81
CA LEU A 161 0.75 14.84 -15.54
C LEU A 161 -0.31 14.12 -14.69
N LEU A 162 -1.30 13.48 -15.30
CA LEU A 162 -2.36 12.79 -14.57
C LEU A 162 -1.82 11.65 -13.71
N GLY A 163 -0.94 10.81 -14.26
CA GLY A 163 -0.30 9.72 -13.51
C GLY A 163 0.56 10.23 -12.36
N VAL A 164 1.29 11.33 -12.57
CA VAL A 164 2.09 11.97 -11.52
C VAL A 164 1.21 12.50 -10.39
N LEU A 165 0.13 13.22 -10.75
CA LEU A 165 -0.84 13.72 -9.78
C LEU A 165 -1.53 12.59 -9.02
N LEU A 166 -1.84 11.47 -9.68
CA LEU A 166 -2.36 10.28 -9.00
C LEU A 166 -1.36 9.78 -7.95
N GLY A 167 -0.10 9.57 -8.31
CA GLY A 167 0.94 9.14 -7.36
C GLY A 167 1.11 10.07 -6.17
N VAL A 168 1.13 11.39 -6.40
CA VAL A 168 1.16 12.39 -5.32
C VAL A 168 -0.11 12.32 -4.47
N SER A 169 -1.28 12.14 -5.10
CA SER A 169 -2.56 12.04 -4.40
C SER A 169 -2.61 10.80 -3.50
N VAL A 170 -2.03 9.66 -3.91
CA VAL A 170 -1.91 8.47 -3.05
C VAL A 170 -1.17 8.81 -1.75
N ILE A 171 -0.03 9.48 -1.85
CA ILE A 171 0.78 9.89 -0.69
C ILE A 171 -0.03 10.78 0.24
N ILE A 172 -0.78 11.74 -0.30
CA ILE A 172 -1.54 12.71 0.51
C ILE A 172 -2.78 12.05 1.12
N ILE A 173 -3.61 11.42 0.29
CA ILE A 173 -4.93 10.89 0.67
C ILE A 173 -4.78 9.70 1.62
N THR A 174 -3.84 8.80 1.36
CA THR A 174 -3.60 7.66 2.27
C THR A 174 -2.64 8.03 3.39
N GLY A 175 -1.60 8.82 3.11
CA GLY A 175 -0.54 9.12 4.08
C GLY A 175 -1.00 9.99 5.24
N ILE A 176 -1.87 10.99 5.03
CA ILE A 176 -2.36 11.82 6.14
C ILE A 176 -3.11 10.98 7.19
N PRO A 177 -4.14 10.19 6.83
CA PRO A 177 -4.78 9.25 7.74
C PRO A 177 -3.80 8.25 8.37
N LEU A 178 -2.87 7.69 7.58
CA LEU A 178 -1.88 6.74 8.08
C LEU A 178 -0.96 7.34 9.15
N ILE A 179 -0.49 8.58 8.96
CA ILE A 179 0.31 9.30 9.95
C ILE A 179 -0.49 9.52 11.24
N ILE A 180 -1.76 9.89 11.11
CA ILE A 180 -2.65 10.12 12.26
C ILE A 180 -2.87 8.80 13.01
N ALA A 181 -3.19 7.73 12.30
CA ALA A 181 -3.46 6.42 12.88
C ALA A 181 -2.21 5.83 13.55
N ASP A 182 -1.03 5.96 12.92
CA ASP A 182 0.25 5.56 13.50
C ASP A 182 0.50 6.24 14.85
N LYS A 183 0.27 7.56 14.92
CA LYS A 183 0.45 8.34 16.16
C LYS A 183 -0.58 8.02 17.23
N LEU A 184 -1.86 8.00 16.87
CA LEU A 184 -2.95 7.95 17.85
C LEU A 184 -3.28 6.53 18.31
N ILE A 185 -3.14 5.54 17.43
CA ILE A 185 -3.55 4.15 17.69
C ILE A 185 -2.32 3.23 17.73
N GLY A 186 -1.40 3.38 16.78
CA GLY A 186 -0.16 2.61 16.73
C GLY A 186 0.79 2.93 17.89
N GLY A 187 0.77 4.17 18.36
CA GLY A 187 1.74 4.71 19.33
C GLY A 187 3.12 4.94 18.71
N GLY A 188 3.18 5.10 17.38
CA GLY A 188 4.36 5.53 16.65
C GLY A 188 4.47 7.06 16.61
N ASP A 189 5.45 7.56 15.86
CA ASP A 189 5.74 8.98 15.72
C ASP A 189 5.26 9.56 14.36
N GLY A 190 4.54 8.74 13.59
CA GLY A 190 4.04 9.03 12.25
C GLY A 190 4.95 8.52 11.13
N THR A 191 6.19 8.11 11.44
CA THR A 191 7.17 7.66 10.43
C THR A 191 6.68 6.39 9.71
N ALA A 192 6.08 5.45 10.43
CA ALA A 192 5.51 4.24 9.83
C ALA A 192 4.33 4.58 8.93
N GLY A 193 3.50 5.56 9.35
CA GLY A 193 2.40 6.07 8.54
C GLY A 193 2.84 6.69 7.22
N VAL A 194 3.93 7.49 7.22
CA VAL A 194 4.51 8.02 5.97
C VAL A 194 5.05 6.89 5.10
N ALA A 195 5.82 5.96 5.67
CA ALA A 195 6.41 4.85 4.92
C ALA A 195 5.34 3.98 4.25
N ALA A 196 4.17 3.85 4.88
CA ALA A 196 3.05 3.07 4.39
C ALA A 196 2.23 3.79 3.28
N SER A 197 2.54 5.03 2.92
CA SER A 197 1.76 5.84 1.95
C SER A 197 2.09 5.57 0.47
N SER A 198 2.75 4.46 0.16
CA SER A 198 3.17 4.08 -1.20
C SER A 198 2.16 3.18 -1.93
N SER A 199 2.21 3.13 -3.26
CA SER A 199 1.50 2.10 -4.05
C SER A 199 2.39 0.88 -4.26
N ALA A 200 1.86 -0.33 -4.09
CA ALA A 200 2.61 -1.58 -4.28
C ALA A 200 2.93 -1.85 -5.76
N GLY A 201 4.10 -2.44 -6.04
CA GLY A 201 4.42 -2.88 -7.42
C GLY A 201 3.42 -3.92 -7.97
N ALA A 202 2.90 -4.80 -7.11
CA ALA A 202 1.85 -5.76 -7.47
C ALA A 202 0.53 -5.09 -7.93
N ALA A 203 0.30 -3.83 -7.55
CA ALA A 203 -0.91 -3.09 -7.92
C ALA A 203 -1.05 -2.90 -9.43
N VAL A 204 0.06 -2.89 -10.17
CA VAL A 204 0.06 -2.70 -11.63
C VAL A 204 -0.70 -3.83 -12.34
N ALA A 205 -0.64 -5.06 -11.81
CA ALA A 205 -1.34 -6.20 -12.38
C ALA A 205 -2.84 -6.21 -12.01
N THR A 206 -3.23 -5.55 -10.92
CA THR A 206 -4.57 -5.65 -10.35
C THR A 206 -5.69 -5.24 -11.32
N PRO A 207 -5.62 -4.12 -12.09
CA PRO A 207 -6.72 -3.75 -12.98
C PRO A 207 -7.03 -4.80 -14.04
N VAL A 208 -5.99 -5.45 -14.59
CA VAL A 208 -6.16 -6.53 -15.59
C VAL A 208 -6.78 -7.75 -14.96
N LEU A 209 -6.26 -8.19 -13.79
CA LEU A 209 -6.83 -9.35 -13.06
C LEU A 209 -8.30 -9.13 -12.71
N ILE A 210 -8.66 -7.92 -12.27
CA ILE A 210 -10.05 -7.56 -11.98
C ILE A 210 -10.91 -7.59 -13.26
N ALA A 211 -10.40 -7.13 -14.40
CA ALA A 211 -11.12 -7.17 -15.67
C ALA A 211 -11.28 -8.57 -16.26
N GLU A 212 -10.38 -9.51 -15.93
CA GLU A 212 -10.54 -10.93 -16.24
C GLU A 212 -11.69 -11.55 -15.44
N MET A 213 -11.82 -11.16 -14.17
CA MET A 213 -12.90 -11.62 -13.27
C MET A 213 -14.25 -10.94 -13.57
N VAL A 214 -14.22 -9.65 -13.91
CA VAL A 214 -15.41 -8.82 -14.12
C VAL A 214 -15.27 -8.06 -15.44
N PRO A 215 -15.88 -8.56 -16.54
CA PRO A 215 -15.69 -8.03 -17.89
C PRO A 215 -16.02 -6.55 -18.07
N GLN A 216 -16.85 -5.96 -17.19
CA GLN A 216 -17.20 -4.53 -17.24
C GLN A 216 -15.96 -3.63 -17.16
N PHE A 217 -14.88 -4.08 -16.51
CA PHE A 217 -13.65 -3.29 -16.37
C PHE A 217 -12.69 -3.43 -17.56
N LYS A 218 -12.98 -4.27 -18.57
CA LYS A 218 -12.06 -4.49 -19.71
C LYS A 218 -11.69 -3.22 -20.45
N ALA A 219 -12.63 -2.29 -20.61
CA ALA A 219 -12.39 -1.02 -21.30
C ALA A 219 -11.45 -0.09 -20.51
N VAL A 220 -11.52 -0.11 -19.17
CA VAL A 220 -10.74 0.79 -18.31
C VAL A 220 -9.42 0.20 -17.85
N ALA A 221 -9.27 -1.12 -17.84
CA ALA A 221 -8.11 -1.80 -17.29
C ALA A 221 -6.77 -1.34 -17.90
N PRO A 222 -6.61 -1.15 -19.21
CA PRO A 222 -5.33 -0.69 -19.77
C PRO A 222 -4.91 0.68 -19.25
N ALA A 223 -5.85 1.64 -19.22
CA ALA A 223 -5.58 2.99 -18.74
C ALA A 223 -5.34 3.02 -17.21
N ALA A 224 -6.13 2.24 -16.46
CA ALA A 224 -5.93 2.07 -15.02
C ALA A 224 -4.56 1.48 -14.70
N THR A 225 -4.12 0.44 -15.43
CA THR A 225 -2.81 -0.17 -15.28
C THR A 225 -1.68 0.84 -15.50
N ALA A 226 -1.74 1.65 -16.56
CA ALA A 226 -0.73 2.67 -16.84
C ALA A 226 -0.66 3.74 -15.74
N LEU A 227 -1.82 4.21 -15.26
CA LEU A 227 -1.92 5.18 -14.17
C LEU A 227 -1.37 4.62 -12.86
N VAL A 228 -1.74 3.38 -12.50
CA VAL A 228 -1.23 2.70 -11.31
C VAL A 228 0.28 2.48 -11.41
N ALA A 229 0.81 2.07 -12.56
CA ALA A 229 2.26 1.96 -12.78
C ALA A 229 2.99 3.28 -12.56
N THR A 230 2.44 4.39 -13.05
CA THR A 230 3.01 5.72 -12.79
C THR A 230 2.95 6.07 -11.30
N SER A 231 1.84 5.76 -10.63
CA SER A 231 1.69 5.93 -9.18
C SER A 231 2.76 5.15 -8.39
N VAL A 232 3.02 3.89 -8.76
CA VAL A 232 4.08 3.08 -8.17
C VAL A 232 5.45 3.75 -8.33
N ILE A 233 5.79 4.25 -9.52
CA ILE A 233 7.08 4.93 -9.74
C ILE A 233 7.20 6.19 -8.87
N VAL A 234 6.18 7.05 -8.92
CA VAL A 234 6.15 8.32 -8.19
C VAL A 234 6.26 8.08 -6.69
N THR A 235 5.46 7.16 -6.15
CA THR A 235 5.50 6.84 -4.72
C THR A 235 6.80 6.17 -4.31
N SER A 236 7.40 5.33 -5.17
CA SER A 236 8.69 4.68 -4.90
C SER A 236 9.84 5.68 -4.77
N VAL A 237 9.76 6.82 -5.47
CA VAL A 237 10.75 7.90 -5.36
C VAL A 237 10.45 8.83 -4.18
N LEU A 238 9.20 9.29 -4.06
CA LEU A 238 8.85 10.34 -3.10
C LEU A 238 8.73 9.83 -1.66
N VAL A 239 8.16 8.64 -1.43
CA VAL A 239 7.91 8.13 -0.07
C VAL A 239 9.19 7.96 0.76
N PRO A 240 10.31 7.41 0.23
CA PRO A 240 11.58 7.37 0.97
C PRO A 240 12.09 8.75 1.37
N ILE A 241 12.02 9.73 0.46
CA ILE A 241 12.48 11.10 0.70
C ILE A 241 11.63 11.75 1.79
N ILE A 242 10.30 11.68 1.66
CA ILE A 242 9.36 12.27 2.62
C ILE A 242 9.52 11.59 3.99
N THR A 243 9.68 10.26 4.03
CA THR A 243 9.89 9.52 5.29
C THR A 243 11.18 9.93 5.97
N ALA A 244 12.29 10.05 5.23
CA ALA A 244 13.56 10.50 5.76
C ALA A 244 13.47 11.92 6.34
N MET A 245 12.83 12.85 5.60
CA MET A 245 12.59 14.22 6.06
C MET A 245 11.71 14.26 7.32
N TRP A 246 10.65 13.45 7.35
CA TRP A 246 9.73 13.34 8.49
C TRP A 246 10.43 12.80 9.74
N SER A 247 11.11 11.65 9.63
CA SER A 247 11.85 11.04 10.75
C SER A 247 12.87 12.00 11.34
N ARG A 248 13.65 12.71 10.49
CA ARG A 248 14.61 13.72 10.95
C ARG A 248 13.91 14.85 11.72
N ARG A 249 12.79 15.36 11.22
CA ARG A 249 12.02 16.44 11.85
C ARG A 249 11.43 16.02 13.19
N VAL A 250 10.91 14.79 13.29
CA VAL A 250 10.30 14.29 14.54
C VAL A 250 11.37 14.04 15.61
N LYS A 251 12.49 13.40 15.25
CA LYS A 251 13.63 13.19 16.17
C LYS A 251 14.22 14.51 16.67
N ALA A 252 14.39 15.51 15.80
CA ALA A 252 14.86 16.84 16.20
C ALA A 252 13.90 17.52 17.20
N ARG A 253 12.59 17.39 16.99
CA ARG A 253 11.57 17.93 17.91
C ARG A 253 11.56 17.22 19.26
N ALA A 254 11.78 15.90 19.29
CA ALA A 254 11.88 15.14 20.54
C ALA A 254 13.10 15.61 21.36
N ALA A 255 14.27 15.71 20.74
CA ALA A 255 15.49 16.19 21.40
C ALA A 255 15.33 17.61 21.97
N MET A 256 14.70 18.51 21.23
CA MET A 256 14.42 19.88 21.71
C MET A 256 13.48 19.89 22.92
N ARG A 257 12.47 19.01 22.96
CA ARG A 257 11.54 18.90 24.11
C ARG A 257 12.26 18.36 25.35
N GLU A 258 13.14 17.38 25.19
CA GLU A 258 13.94 16.83 26.29
C GLU A 258 14.87 17.89 26.88
N GLN A 259 15.55 18.67 26.02
CA GLN A 259 16.39 19.79 26.47
C GLN A 259 15.58 20.83 27.24
N MET A 260 14.39 21.21 26.76
CA MET A 260 13.52 22.15 27.48
C MET A 260 13.02 21.59 28.81
N ALA A 261 12.81 20.28 28.93
CA ALA A 261 12.39 19.64 30.16
C ALA A 261 13.52 19.58 31.20
N MET A 262 14.78 19.47 30.78
CA MET A 262 15.94 19.48 31.69
C MET A 262 16.33 20.88 32.19
N VAL A 263 15.82 21.94 31.57
CA VAL A 263 16.07 23.34 31.96
C VAL A 263 14.97 23.88 32.92
N LYS A 264 13.89 23.13 33.12
CA LYS A 264 12.82 23.42 34.08
C LYS A 264 13.00 22.64 35.37
#